data_AF-A0A7S3LYA1-F1
#
_entry.id   AF-A0A7S3LYA1-F1
#
_cell.length_a   1.000
_cell.length_b   1.000
_cell.length_c   1.000
_cell.angle_alpha   90.00
_cell.angle_beta   90.00
_cell.angle_gamma   90.00
#
_symmetry.space_group_name_H-M   'P 1'
#
loop_
_entity.id
_entity.type
_entity.pdbx_description
1 polymer ?
#
loop_
_entity_poly.entity_id
_entity_poly.type
_entity_poly.pdbx_seq_one_letter_code
_entity_poly.pdbx_strand_id
1 'polypeptide(L)'
;DGYSAYSAGPLPAGLAWGDRSRGVVQRLGEPSDKFGGGRIPTGIAYETLGLDVHFQNCSWEDANNPIKFLSLYVAVDQSLGMCAKCAKQAKFRCSQCRRCSYCSSACQKEDWARHKEACASLSACTSMAPA
;
A
#
# COMPACT_ATOMS: atom_id res chain seq x y z
N ASP A 1 -1.23 -23.70 -11.98
CA ASP A 1 -1.64 -22.46 -11.28
C ASP A 1 -0.47 -21.54 -10.94
N GLY A 2 0.79 -21.99 -10.99
CA GLY A 2 1.97 -21.10 -11.02
C GLY A 2 2.48 -20.62 -9.66
N TYR A 3 1.88 -21.11 -8.58
CA TYR A 3 2.29 -20.81 -7.21
C TYR A 3 3.13 -21.95 -6.63
N SER A 4 4.16 -21.61 -5.87
CA SER A 4 4.99 -22.55 -5.11
C SER A 4 4.75 -22.34 -3.62
N ALA A 5 4.54 -23.42 -2.86
CA ALA A 5 4.43 -23.32 -1.42
C ALA A 5 5.78 -22.87 -0.82
N TYR A 6 5.79 -21.77 -0.07
CA TYR A 6 6.95 -21.31 0.68
C TYR A 6 7.03 -22.07 2.01
N SER A 7 8.10 -22.83 2.24
CA SER A 7 8.24 -23.70 3.43
C SER A 7 9.53 -23.49 4.23
N ALA A 8 10.44 -22.61 3.82
CA ALA A 8 11.83 -22.65 4.29
C ALA A 8 12.34 -21.42 5.06
N GLY A 9 11.50 -20.41 5.38
CA GLY A 9 11.97 -19.24 6.12
C GLY A 9 10.88 -18.41 6.80
N PRO A 10 11.27 -17.32 7.50
CA PRO A 10 10.31 -16.38 8.09
C PRO A 10 9.48 -15.70 6.99
N LEU A 11 8.23 -15.35 7.31
CA LEU A 11 7.41 -14.61 6.36
C LEU A 11 7.98 -13.20 6.14
N PRO A 12 7.77 -12.61 4.96
CA PRO A 12 8.22 -11.27 4.67
C PRO A 12 7.62 -10.24 5.64
N ALA A 13 8.29 -9.10 5.76
CA ALA A 13 7.89 -8.00 6.63
C ALA A 13 7.73 -8.38 8.13
N GLY A 14 8.42 -9.43 8.57
CA GLY A 14 8.39 -9.88 9.97
C GLY A 14 7.07 -10.48 10.41
N LEU A 15 6.25 -10.93 9.46
CA LEU A 15 5.01 -11.64 9.75
C LEU A 15 5.28 -13.06 10.27
N ALA A 16 4.31 -13.61 10.98
CA ALA A 16 4.26 -15.03 11.32
C ALA A 16 2.90 -15.61 10.93
N TRP A 17 2.83 -16.91 10.62
CA TRP A 17 1.54 -17.59 10.34
C TRP A 17 0.57 -17.53 11.53
N GLY A 18 1.05 -17.25 12.74
CA GLY A 18 0.24 -16.99 13.92
C GLY A 18 -0.41 -15.61 13.97
N ASP A 19 0.06 -14.64 13.17
CA ASP A 19 -0.54 -13.31 13.07
C ASP A 19 -1.99 -13.44 12.54
N ARG A 20 -2.87 -12.57 13.05
CA ARG A 20 -4.29 -12.47 12.65
C ARG A 20 -4.53 -11.13 11.97
N SER A 21 -5.66 -10.99 11.27
CA SER A 21 -6.00 -9.76 10.51
C SER A 21 -5.70 -8.46 11.25
N ARG A 22 -6.10 -8.32 12.51
CA ARG A 22 -5.77 -7.13 13.32
C ARG A 22 -4.26 -6.98 13.57
N GLY A 23 -3.57 -8.07 13.92
CA GLY A 23 -2.14 -8.06 14.21
C GLY A 23 -1.30 -7.67 13.00
N VAL A 24 -1.71 -8.10 11.80
CA VAL A 24 -1.06 -7.71 10.53
C VAL A 24 -1.12 -6.19 10.35
N VAL A 25 -2.31 -5.58 10.49
CA VAL A 25 -2.49 -4.13 10.34
C VAL A 25 -1.76 -3.35 11.43
N GLN A 26 -1.77 -3.83 12.68
CA GLN A 26 -1.00 -3.20 13.76
C GLN A 26 0.51 -3.20 13.49
N ARG A 27 1.03 -4.25 12.85
CA ARG A 27 2.45 -4.38 12.53
C ARG A 27 2.85 -3.57 11.30
N LEU A 28 2.10 -3.70 10.21
CA LEU A 28 2.47 -3.14 8.90
C LEU A 28 1.87 -1.77 8.64
N GLY A 29 0.93 -1.32 9.48
CA GLY A 29 0.16 -0.10 9.29
C GLY A 29 -1.05 -0.32 8.37
N GLU A 30 -1.66 0.80 8.00
CA GLU A 30 -2.82 0.82 7.11
C GLU A 30 -2.49 0.21 5.75
N PRO A 31 -3.28 -0.76 5.25
CA PRO A 31 -3.07 -1.32 3.93
C PRO A 31 -3.41 -0.32 2.83
N SER A 32 -2.76 -0.47 1.68
CA SER A 32 -3.00 0.33 0.48
C SER A 32 -4.30 -0.06 -0.22
N ASP A 33 -4.72 -1.32 -0.10
CA ASP A 33 -6.06 -1.76 -0.52
C ASP A 33 -6.63 -2.88 0.34
N LYS A 34 -7.94 -3.10 0.21
CA LYS A 34 -8.70 -4.18 0.85
C LYS A 34 -9.65 -4.81 -0.15
N PHE A 35 -9.68 -6.14 -0.19
CA PHE A 35 -10.48 -6.90 -1.17
C PHE A 35 -11.20 -8.09 -0.52
N GLY A 36 -12.19 -8.62 -1.23
CA GLY A 36 -13.09 -9.65 -0.70
C GLY A 36 -14.11 -9.10 0.30
N GLY A 37 -14.70 -10.01 1.08
CA GLY A 37 -15.81 -9.71 2.00
C GLY A 37 -17.14 -10.33 1.57
N GLY A 38 -18.03 -10.52 2.55
CA GLY A 38 -19.37 -11.07 2.33
C GLY A 38 -19.33 -12.56 1.98
N ARG A 39 -19.19 -12.88 0.70
CA ARG A 39 -19.14 -14.28 0.20
C ARG A 39 -17.73 -14.78 -0.09
N ILE A 40 -16.75 -13.87 -0.14
CA ILE A 40 -15.36 -14.19 -0.52
C ILE A 40 -14.46 -13.89 0.69
N PRO A 41 -13.44 -14.72 0.99
CA PRO A 41 -12.48 -14.44 2.04
C PRO A 41 -11.88 -13.04 1.91
N THR A 42 -11.68 -12.36 3.04
CA THR A 42 -11.11 -11.02 3.06
C THR A 42 -9.60 -11.07 2.85
N GLY A 43 -9.04 -10.01 2.29
CA GLY A 43 -7.61 -9.83 2.16
C GLY A 43 -7.22 -8.38 2.06
N ILE A 44 -5.97 -8.08 2.40
CA ILE A 44 -5.40 -6.73 2.39
C ILE A 44 -4.13 -6.71 1.56
N ALA A 45 -3.90 -5.60 0.87
CA ALA A 45 -2.74 -5.39 0.02
C ALA A 45 -1.80 -4.34 0.60
N TYR A 46 -0.51 -4.61 0.46
CA TYR A 46 0.62 -3.74 0.76
C TYR A 46 1.49 -3.66 -0.49
N GLU A 47 1.03 -2.94 -1.51
CA GLU A 47 1.67 -2.86 -2.83
C GLU A 47 3.10 -2.32 -2.78
N THR A 48 3.40 -1.41 -1.84
CA THR A 48 4.76 -0.90 -1.61
C THR A 48 5.69 -1.92 -0.95
N LEU A 49 5.14 -3.00 -0.40
CA LEU A 49 5.88 -4.16 0.11
C LEU A 49 5.85 -5.34 -0.89
N GLY A 50 5.06 -5.24 -1.96
CA GLY A 50 4.86 -6.34 -2.91
C GLY A 50 4.16 -7.54 -2.26
N LEU A 51 3.17 -7.28 -1.40
CA LEU A 51 2.59 -8.29 -0.52
C LEU A 51 1.06 -8.16 -0.44
N ASP A 52 0.37 -9.26 -0.70
CA ASP A 52 -1.04 -9.42 -0.30
C ASP A 52 -1.16 -10.46 0.80
N VAL A 53 -1.96 -10.16 1.81
CA VAL A 53 -2.29 -11.06 2.91
C VAL A 53 -3.74 -11.52 2.75
N HIS A 54 -3.92 -12.80 2.45
CA HIS A 54 -5.24 -13.40 2.31
C HIS A 54 -5.63 -14.10 3.60
N PHE A 55 -6.83 -13.81 4.11
CA PHE A 55 -7.34 -14.41 5.33
C PHE A 55 -8.28 -15.59 5.03
N GLN A 56 -8.63 -16.36 6.08
CA GLN A 56 -9.47 -17.55 5.93
C GLN A 56 -10.95 -17.21 5.79
N ASN A 57 -11.45 -16.27 6.60
CA ASN A 57 -12.86 -15.92 6.72
C ASN A 57 -13.24 -14.73 5.84
N CYS A 58 -14.54 -14.53 5.62
CA CYS A 58 -15.09 -13.52 4.71
C CYS A 58 -15.67 -12.27 5.42
N SER A 59 -15.55 -12.15 6.74
CA SER A 59 -16.06 -10.99 7.48
C SER A 59 -14.94 -9.98 7.80
N TRP A 60 -15.21 -8.70 7.53
CA TRP A 60 -14.35 -7.58 7.96
C TRP A 60 -14.49 -7.26 9.45
N GLU A 61 -15.51 -7.78 10.11
CA GLU A 61 -15.71 -7.63 11.55
C GLU A 61 -14.92 -8.67 12.37
N ASP A 62 -14.41 -9.72 11.71
CA ASP A 62 -13.55 -10.71 12.34
C ASP A 62 -12.09 -10.21 12.45
N ALA A 63 -11.79 -9.61 13.60
CA ALA A 63 -10.46 -9.14 13.94
C ALA A 63 -9.43 -10.25 14.20
N ASN A 64 -9.87 -11.51 14.37
CA ASN A 64 -9.03 -12.66 14.66
C ASN A 64 -8.91 -13.62 13.46
N ASN A 65 -9.30 -13.14 12.27
CA ASN A 65 -9.28 -13.91 11.03
C ASN A 65 -7.84 -14.36 10.71
N PRO A 66 -7.55 -15.68 10.71
CA PRO A 66 -6.21 -16.20 10.47
C PRO A 66 -5.73 -15.99 9.04
N ILE A 67 -4.41 -15.86 8.86
CA ILE A 67 -3.79 -15.87 7.53
C ILE A 67 -4.03 -17.24 6.89
N LYS A 68 -4.49 -17.22 5.62
CA LYS A 68 -4.66 -18.42 4.79
C LYS A 68 -3.45 -18.63 3.88
N PHE A 69 -3.05 -17.58 3.16
CA PHE A 69 -1.86 -17.58 2.31
C PHE A 69 -1.41 -16.14 2.04
N LEU A 70 -0.19 -16.00 1.51
CA LEU A 70 0.38 -14.73 1.07
C LEU A 70 0.62 -14.78 -0.45
N SER A 71 0.43 -13.66 -1.12
CA SER A 71 0.87 -13.46 -2.50
C SER A 71 2.02 -12.46 -2.50
N LEU A 72 3.16 -12.83 -3.10
CA LEU A 72 4.34 -11.99 -3.20
C LEU A 72 4.55 -11.56 -4.64
N TYR A 73 4.86 -10.28 -4.84
CA TYR A 73 5.10 -9.67 -6.14
C TYR A 73 6.12 -8.53 -6.02
N VAL A 74 6.48 -7.94 -7.15
CA VAL A 74 7.42 -6.82 -7.19
C VAL A 74 6.79 -5.62 -6.46
N ALA A 75 7.48 -5.12 -5.45
CA ALA A 75 7.07 -3.92 -4.72
C ALA A 75 6.95 -2.72 -5.68
N VAL A 76 5.85 -1.98 -5.57
CA VAL A 76 5.60 -0.78 -6.38
C VAL A 76 6.20 0.43 -5.67
N ASP A 77 7.01 1.19 -6.40
CA ASP A 77 7.53 2.47 -5.89
C ASP A 77 6.36 3.43 -5.62
N GLN A 78 6.31 4.01 -4.42
CA GLN A 78 5.21 4.87 -3.99
C GLN A 78 5.04 6.13 -4.87
N SER A 79 6.06 6.54 -5.63
CA SER A 79 5.96 7.63 -6.61
C SER A 79 5.19 7.26 -7.87
N LEU A 80 5.02 5.96 -8.16
CA LEU A 80 4.37 5.44 -9.37
C LEU A 80 2.86 5.29 -9.20
N GLY A 81 2.17 6.43 -9.09
CA GLY A 81 0.70 6.45 -9.08
C GLY A 81 0.05 6.07 -7.75
N MET A 82 0.84 5.96 -6.68
CA MET A 82 0.35 5.77 -5.32
C MET A 82 0.31 7.09 -4.55
N CYS A 83 -0.53 7.13 -3.52
CA CYS A 83 -0.67 8.28 -2.65
C CYS A 83 0.61 8.44 -1.81
N ALA A 84 1.26 9.59 -1.90
CA ALA A 84 2.48 9.91 -1.14
C ALA A 84 2.26 9.93 0.38
N LYS A 85 0.99 10.02 0.83
CA LYS A 85 0.63 10.01 2.25
C LYS A 85 0.31 8.62 2.79
N CYS A 86 -0.53 7.86 2.10
CA CYS A 86 -1.12 6.61 2.62
C CYS A 86 -0.96 5.41 1.70
N ALA A 87 -0.18 5.53 0.63
CA ALA A 87 0.12 4.48 -0.35
C ALA A 87 -1.07 3.90 -1.14
N LYS A 88 -2.32 4.29 -0.85
CA LYS A 88 -3.49 3.94 -1.67
C LYS A 88 -3.35 4.47 -3.10
N GLN A 89 -4.03 3.86 -4.07
CA GLN A 89 -4.04 4.34 -5.45
C GLN A 89 -4.40 5.83 -5.54
N ALA A 90 -3.52 6.61 -6.17
CA ALA A 90 -3.73 8.04 -6.31
C ALA A 90 -4.81 8.34 -7.35
N LYS A 91 -5.56 9.42 -7.11
CA LYS A 91 -6.60 9.93 -8.01
C LYS A 91 -6.15 11.17 -8.76
N PHE A 92 -5.19 11.91 -8.21
CA PHE A 92 -4.67 13.13 -8.82
C PHE A 92 -3.22 13.38 -8.40
N ARG A 93 -2.54 14.25 -9.15
CA ARG A 93 -1.18 14.70 -8.87
C ARG A 93 -1.19 16.10 -8.29
N CYS A 94 -0.17 16.45 -7.51
CA CYS A 94 0.05 17.83 -7.08
C CYS A 94 0.08 18.74 -8.31
N SER A 95 -0.76 19.78 -8.32
CA SER A 95 -0.91 20.67 -9.47
C SER A 95 0.35 21.49 -9.77
N GLN A 96 1.19 21.75 -8.76
CA GLN A 96 2.42 22.53 -8.91
C GLN A 96 3.56 21.68 -9.46
N CYS A 97 4.04 20.69 -8.70
CA CYS A 97 5.21 19.92 -9.08
C CYS A 97 4.90 18.74 -10.02
N ARG A 98 3.66 18.24 -10.06
CA ARG A 98 3.24 17.01 -10.77
C ARG A 98 4.03 15.73 -10.43
N ARG A 99 4.88 15.77 -9.40
CA ARG A 99 5.72 14.63 -8.96
C ARG A 99 5.04 13.79 -7.88
N CYS A 100 4.40 14.42 -6.89
CA CYS A 100 3.67 13.72 -5.85
C CYS A 100 2.22 13.47 -6.27
N SER A 101 1.69 12.29 -5.91
CA SER A 101 0.32 11.89 -6.21
C SER A 101 -0.45 11.64 -4.91
N TYR A 102 -1.76 11.86 -4.92
CA TYR A 102 -2.62 11.74 -3.75
C TYR A 102 -3.96 11.08 -4.09
N CYS A 103 -4.50 10.31 -3.14
CA CYS A 103 -5.83 9.72 -3.29
C CYS A 103 -6.97 10.68 -2.90
N SER A 104 -6.67 11.72 -2.10
CA SER A 104 -7.63 12.72 -1.61
C SER A 104 -6.93 14.04 -1.28
N SER A 105 -7.70 15.15 -1.29
CA SER A 105 -7.19 16.46 -0.89
C SER A 105 -6.79 16.52 0.59
N ALA A 106 -7.42 15.72 1.44
CA ALA A 106 -7.02 15.55 2.84
C ALA A 106 -5.59 14.99 2.94
N CYS A 107 -5.29 13.91 2.21
CA CYS A 107 -3.95 13.33 2.17
C CYS A 107 -2.89 14.33 1.66
N GLN A 108 -3.22 15.15 0.66
CA GLN A 108 -2.33 16.21 0.20
C GLN A 108 -2.07 17.27 1.29
N LYS A 109 -3.12 17.72 1.99
CA LYS A 109 -2.99 18.73 3.06
C LYS A 109 -2.16 18.20 4.24
N GLU A 110 -2.39 16.96 4.65
CA GLU A 110 -1.62 16.32 5.72
C GLU A 110 -0.15 16.11 5.36
N ASP A 111 0.15 15.83 4.09
CA ASP A 111 1.52 15.69 3.60
C ASP A 111 2.22 17.05 3.36
N TRP A 112 1.46 18.15 3.30
CA TRP A 112 1.97 19.43 2.83
C TRP A 112 3.18 19.95 3.61
N ALA A 113 3.21 19.76 4.93
CA ALA A 113 4.32 20.21 5.77
C ALA A 113 5.67 19.58 5.33
N ARG A 114 5.65 18.32 4.89
CA ARG A 114 6.80 17.59 4.35
C ARG A 114 7.01 17.87 2.86
N HIS A 115 5.93 17.99 2.10
CA HIS A 115 5.97 18.15 0.65
C HIS A 115 6.41 19.57 0.20
N LYS A 116 6.07 20.62 0.95
CA LYS A 116 6.15 22.03 0.51
C LYS A 116 7.53 22.42 -0.04
N GLU A 117 8.61 22.08 0.67
CA GLU A 117 9.98 22.44 0.29
C GLU A 117 10.41 21.73 -1.01
N ALA A 118 10.13 20.43 -1.11
CA ALA A 118 10.38 19.65 -2.32
C ALA A 118 9.50 20.11 -3.49
N CYS A 119 8.24 20.50 -3.23
CA CYS A 119 7.28 20.93 -4.23
C CYS A 119 7.77 22.14 -5.03
N ALA A 120 8.28 23.17 -4.33
CA ALA A 120 8.81 24.37 -4.95
C ALA A 120 10.04 24.05 -5.82
N SER A 121 10.95 23.23 -5.31
CA SER A 121 12.19 22.83 -5.98
C SER A 121 11.93 22.03 -7.27
N LEU A 122 10.95 21.13 -7.24
CA LEU A 122 10.60 20.28 -8.38
C LEU A 122 9.77 21.01 -9.45
N SER A 123 9.00 22.02 -9.04
CA SER A 123 8.26 22.89 -9.98
C SER A 123 9.22 23.63 -10.93
N ALA A 124 10.36 24.11 -10.41
CA ALA A 124 11.36 24.84 -11.18
C ALA A 124 12.13 23.97 -12.21
N CYS A 125 12.16 22.65 -12.02
CA CYS A 125 12.94 21.74 -12.86
C CYS A 125 12.17 21.22 -14.09
N THR A 126 10.85 21.43 -14.17
CA THR A 126 10.02 20.98 -15.32
C THR A 126 10.16 21.90 -16.54
N SER A 127 10.86 23.04 -16.41
CA SER A 127 11.17 23.99 -17.48
C SER A 127 12.44 23.69 -18.29
N MET A 128 13.10 22.56 -18.05
CA MET A 128 14.24 22.08 -18.87
C MET A 128 13.89 20.76 -19.55
N ALA A 129 13.04 20.80 -20.57
CA ALA A 129 13.00 19.75 -21.58
C ALA A 129 13.99 20.13 -22.71
N PRO A 130 14.87 19.24 -23.18
CA PRO A 130 15.63 19.50 -24.41
C PRO A 130 14.66 19.49 -25.61
N ALA A 131 15.01 20.30 -26.61
CA ALA A 131 14.26 20.54 -27.85
C ALA A 131 14.06 19.29 -28.72
#